data_AF-A0A1E7Z0E7-F1
#
_entry.id   AF-A0A1E7Z0E7-F1
#
_cell.length_a   1.000
_cell.length_b   1.000
_cell.length_c   1.000
_cell.angle_alpha   90.00
_cell.angle_beta   90.00
_cell.angle_gamma   90.00
#
_symmetry.space_group_name_H-M   'P 1'
#
loop_
_entity.id
_entity.type
_entity.pdbx_description
1 polymer ?
#
loop_
_entity_poly.entity_id
_entity_poly.type
_entity_poly.pdbx_seq_one_letter_code
_entity_poly.pdbx_strand_id
1 'polypeptide(L)' 'MGHFVAFRVGMELLLSFLGYEKKEMQGLRVRFVYQKYKTIMLHRQHPENHIKGGALKDVKRMLKEEGVL' A
#
# COMPACT_ATOMS: atom_id res chain seq x y z
N MET A 1 -12.00 -5.43 17.46
CA MET A 1 -10.94 -4.84 16.62
C MET A 1 -11.26 -5.14 15.16
N GLY A 2 -11.68 -4.14 14.38
CA GLY A 2 -12.14 -4.36 13.00
C GLY A 2 -10.97 -4.69 12.06
N HIS A 3 -11.02 -5.84 11.41
CA HIS A 3 -10.12 -6.17 10.30
C HIS A 3 -10.57 -5.35 9.08
N PHE A 4 -9.85 -4.27 8.79
CA PHE A 4 -10.03 -3.54 7.54
C PHE A 4 -9.41 -4.36 6.41
N VAL A 5 -10.24 -4.96 5.57
CA VAL A 5 -9.81 -5.65 4.35
C VAL A 5 -9.87 -4.63 3.21
N ALA A 6 -8.74 -4.30 2.62
CA ALA A 6 -8.68 -3.51 1.39
C ALA A 6 -8.26 -4.43 0.24
N PHE A 7 -8.99 -4.35 -0.88
CA PHE A 7 -8.66 -5.10 -2.09
C PHE A 7 -7.38 -4.54 -2.73
N ARG A 8 -6.47 -5.43 -3.13
CA ARG A 8 -5.15 -5.09 -3.68
C ARG A 8 -5.21 -4.09 -4.84
N VAL A 9 -6.09 -4.32 -5.83
CA VAL A 9 -6.21 -3.44 -7.01
C VAL A 9 -6.57 -2.01 -6.62
N GLY A 10 -7.49 -1.84 -5.66
CA GLY A 10 -7.85 -0.52 -5.13
C GLY A 10 -6.67 0.18 -4.43
N MET A 11 -5.83 -0.57 -3.73
CA MET A 11 -4.64 -0.01 -3.09
C MET A 11 -3.56 0.38 -4.10
N GLU A 12 -3.30 -0.43 -5.13
CA GLU A 12 -2.32 -0.08 -6.17
C GLU A 12 -2.72 1.21 -6.89
N LEU A 13 -4.02 1.36 -7.20
CA LEU A 13 -4.56 2.58 -7.79
C LEU A 13 -4.43 3.79 -6.86
N LEU A 14 -4.81 3.63 -5.58
CA LEU A 14 -4.68 4.69 -4.59
C LEU A 14 -3.23 5.15 -4.42
N LEU A 15 -2.30 4.22 -4.28
CA LEU A 15 -0.88 4.55 -4.13
C LEU A 15 -0.33 5.26 -5.37
N SER A 16 -0.70 4.80 -6.56
CA SER A 16 -0.31 5.47 -7.81
C SER A 16 -0.90 6.89 -7.89
N PHE A 17 -2.16 7.08 -7.47
CA PHE A 17 -2.81 8.39 -7.43
C PHE A 17 -2.12 9.35 -6.44
N LEU A 18 -1.66 8.83 -5.31
CA LEU A 18 -0.91 9.58 -4.29
C LEU A 18 0.56 9.85 -4.71
N GLY A 19 0.95 9.47 -5.92
CA GLY A 19 2.27 9.76 -6.48
C GLY A 19 3.36 8.76 -6.12
N TYR A 20 3.02 7.61 -5.53
CA TYR A 20 4.00 6.54 -5.31
C TYR A 20 4.44 5.91 -6.63
N GLU A 21 5.74 5.76 -6.80
CA GLU A 21 6.32 5.03 -7.92
C GLU A 21 6.33 3.54 -7.62
N LYS A 22 5.68 2.76 -8.50
CA LYS A 22 5.72 1.30 -8.45
C LYS A 22 7.05 0.80 -9.00
N LYS A 23 7.82 0.12 -8.15
CA LYS A 23 9.06 -0.58 -8.52
C LYS A 23 8.87 -2.08 -8.41
N GLU A 24 8.93 -2.73 -9.57
CA GLU A 24 8.95 -4.19 -9.67
C GLU A 24 10.27 -4.72 -9.09
N MET A 25 10.20 -5.84 -8.36
CA MET A 25 11.37 -6.49 -7.78
C MET A 25 11.40 -7.98 -8.12
N GLN A 26 12.57 -8.60 -8.04
CA GLN A 26 12.62 -10.06 -8.08
C GLN A 26 11.91 -10.63 -6.82
N GLY A 27 11.05 -11.62 -7.00
CA GLY A 27 10.28 -12.27 -5.93
C GLY A 27 8.78 -11.93 -5.89
N LEU A 28 8.10 -12.23 -4.79
CA LEU A 28 6.64 -12.10 -4.66
C LEU A 28 6.20 -10.75 -4.11
N ARG A 29 7.00 -9.69 -4.24
CA ARG A 29 6.67 -8.35 -3.71
C ARG A 29 6.86 -7.26 -4.74
N VAL A 30 6.04 -6.23 -4.62
CA VAL A 30 6.11 -4.96 -5.33
C VAL A 30 6.40 -3.87 -4.32
N ARG A 31 7.34 -2.97 -4.62
CA ARG A 31 7.56 -1.76 -3.81
C ARG A 31 6.82 -0.58 -4.40
N PHE A 32 6.23 0.21 -3.53
CA PHE A 32 5.74 1.55 -3.81
C PHE A 32 6.64 2.51 -3.07
N VAL A 33 7.34 3.37 -3.80
CA VAL A 33 8.31 4.33 -3.24
C VAL A 33 7.79 5.74 -3.42
N TYR A 34 7.94 6.56 -2.38
CA TYR A 34 7.65 8.00 -2.43
C TYR A 34 8.74 8.73 -1.66
N GLN A 35 9.10 9.95 -2.08
CA GLN A 35 10.22 10.68 -1.46
C GLN A 35 9.90 11.14 -0.03
N LYS A 36 8.64 11.51 0.23
CA LYS A 36 8.19 12.08 1.51
C LYS A 36 7.80 11.00 2.54
N TYR A 37 7.40 9.82 2.08
CA TYR A 37 6.77 8.80 2.91
C TYR A 37 7.50 7.47 2.88
N LYS A 38 7.18 6.63 3.86
CA LYS A 38 7.75 5.29 3.94
C LYS A 38 7.41 4.46 2.69
N THR A 39 8.37 3.65 2.25
CA THR A 39 8.15 2.67 1.18
C THR A 39 7.12 1.63 1.63
N ILE A 40 6.11 1.40 0.80
CA ILE A 40 5.07 0.41 1.03
C ILE A 40 5.37 -0.84 0.21
N MET A 41 5.28 -2.02 0.82
CA MET A 41 5.49 -3.30 0.14
C MET A 41 4.19 -4.09 0.08
N LEU A 42 3.75 -4.41 -1.13
CA LEU A 42 2.60 -5.28 -1.38
C LEU A 42 3.09 -6.63 -1.93
N HIS A 43 2.42 -7.73 -1.61
CA HIS A 43 2.72 -9.02 -2.23
C HIS A 43 2.09 -9.10 -3.64
N ARG A 44 2.76 -9.77 -4.59
CA ARG A 44 2.33 -9.92 -5.99
C ARG A 44 1.10 -10.81 -6.11
N GLN A 45 1.08 -11.95 -5.45
CA GLN A 45 -0.03 -12.89 -5.46
C GLN A 45 -0.06 -13.66 -4.14
N HIS A 46 -1.21 -13.65 -3.48
CA HIS A 46 -1.60 -14.66 -2.50
C HIS A 46 -3.09 -14.96 -2.77
N PRO A 47 -3.53 -16.24 -2.67
CA PRO A 47 -4.93 -16.62 -2.87
C PRO A 47 -5.90 -15.84 -1.96
N GLU A 48 -5.39 -15.34 -0.84
CA GLU A 48 -6.04 -14.37 0.02
C GLU A 48 -5.61 -12.97 -0.43
N ASN A 49 -6.46 -12.26 -1.16
CA ASN A 49 -6.21 -10.92 -1.74
C ASN A 49 -6.07 -9.79 -0.68
N HIS A 50 -5.54 -10.13 0.50
CA HIS A 50 -5.52 -9.30 1.70
C HIS A 50 -4.21 -8.55 1.85
N ILE A 51 -4.32 -7.27 2.15
CA ILE A 51 -3.19 -6.41 2.47
C ILE A 51 -2.86 -6.59 3.95
N LYS A 52 -1.58 -6.84 4.26
CA LYS A 52 -1.13 -6.97 5.66
C LYS A 52 -1.42 -5.68 6.44
N GLY A 53 -1.87 -5.82 7.69
CA GLY A 53 -2.23 -4.69 8.55
C GLY A 53 -1.13 -3.64 8.72
N GLY A 54 0.15 -4.03 8.63
CA GLY A 54 1.28 -3.09 8.64
C GLY A 54 1.24 -2.09 7.48
N ALA A 55 1.06 -2.56 6.25
CA ALA A 55 0.96 -1.69 5.08
C ALA A 55 -0.26 -0.77 5.16
N LEU A 56 -1.40 -1.28 5.64
CA LEU A 56 -2.60 -0.47 5.88
C LEU A 56 -2.39 0.62 6.93
N LYS A 57 -1.61 0.34 7.98
CA LYS A 57 -1.28 1.33 9.02
C LYS A 57 -0.43 2.46 8.47
N ASP A 58 0.57 2.14 7.65
CA ASP A 58 1.42 3.16 6.99
C ASP A 58 0.60 4.02 6.01
N VAL A 59 -0.28 3.40 5.20
CA VAL A 59 -1.19 4.13 4.31
C VAL A 59 -2.12 5.06 5.08
N LYS A 60 -2.77 4.57 6.15
CA LYS A 60 -3.67 5.38 6.98
C LYS A 60 -2.94 6.55 7.64
N ARG A 61 -1.69 6.36 8.08
CA ARG A 61 -0.88 7.45 8.66
C ARG A 61 -0.62 8.53 7.62
N MET A 62 -0.18 8.14 6.42
CA MET A 62 0.11 9.07 5.33
C MET A 62 -1.14 9.86 4.91
N LEU A 63 -2.30 9.20 4.77
CA LEU A 63 -3.56 9.89 4.45
C LEU A 63 -3.95 10.95 5.49
N LYS A 64 -3.69 10.69 6.78
CA LYS A 64 -3.90 11.67 7.85
C LYS A 64 -2.92 12.84 7.77
N GLU A 65 -1.65 12.56 7.47
CA GLU A 65 -0.63 13.59 7.32
C GLU A 65 -0.90 14.52 6.13
N GLU A 66 -1.53 14.00 5.06
CA GLU A 66 -1.96 14.78 3.90
C GLU A 66 -3.34 15.46 4.08
N GLY A 67 -4.01 15.27 5.23
CA GLY A 67 -5.32 15.86 5.51
C GLY A 67 -6.47 15.26 4.71
N VAL A 68 -6.29 14.07 4.13
CA VAL A 68 -7.28 13.36 3.31
C VAL A 68 -8.19 12.46 4.18
N LEU A 69 -7.78 12.16 5.42
CA LEU A 69 -8.50 11.33 6.40
C LEU A 69 -8.36 11.87 7.84
#